data_AF-A0A443RS87-F1
#
_entry.id   AF-A0A443RS87-F1
#
_cell.length_a   1.000
_cell.length_b   1.000
_cell.length_c   1.000
_cell.angle_alpha   90.00
_cell.angle_beta   90.00
_cell.angle_gamma   90.00
#
_symmetry.space_group_name_H-M   'P 1'
#
loop_
_entity.id
_entity.type
_entity.pdbx_description
1 polymer ?
#
loop_
_entity_poly.entity_id
_entity_poly.type
_entity_poly.pdbx_seq_one_letter_code
_entity_poly.pdbx_strand_id
1 'polypeptide(L)'
;MDKRCGSRIVMQTGICIARTNPDPKAKTGEAFAGFIVAERDWVGVNVGRKEWNIGKKASDTRGITFEDVVVPKENVLGKECIGFKIAMGA
;
A
#
# COMPACT_ATOMS: atom_id res chain seq x y z
N MET A 1 -11.45 -14.33 -3.87
CA MET A 1 -10.92 -14.26 -2.48
C MET A 1 -10.26 -12.92 -2.36
N ASP A 2 -11.03 -11.96 -1.88
CA ASP A 2 -10.69 -10.55 -1.85
C ASP A 2 -9.78 -10.28 -0.66
N LYS A 3 -8.58 -9.74 -0.91
CA LYS A 3 -7.58 -9.52 0.13
C LYS A 3 -7.76 -8.12 0.70
N ARG A 4 -8.02 -8.04 2.02
CA ARG A 4 -8.16 -6.79 2.76
C ARG A 4 -6.78 -6.26 3.16
N CYS A 5 -6.49 -5.01 2.81
CA CYS A 5 -5.24 -4.33 3.18
C CYS A 5 -5.50 -3.37 4.36
N GLY A 6 -4.96 -3.69 5.54
CA GLY A 6 -5.01 -2.84 6.74
C GLY A 6 -3.62 -2.39 7.18
N SER A 7 -3.30 -1.12 6.95
CA SER A 7 -2.30 -0.27 7.67
C SER A 7 -1.98 1.01 6.85
N ARG A 8 -1.77 2.13 7.57
CA ARG A 8 -1.50 3.50 7.06
C ARG A 8 -0.34 3.58 6.06
N ILE A 9 -0.60 3.95 4.80
CA ILE A 9 0.41 4.18 3.73
C ILE A 9 -0.15 5.24 2.75
N VAL A 10 0.71 6.10 2.15
CA VAL A 10 0.42 7.29 1.29
C VAL A 10 0.35 6.98 -0.23
N MET A 11 -0.66 7.44 -1.01
CA MET A 11 -0.56 7.79 -2.48
C MET A 11 -1.85 8.25 -3.24
N GLN A 12 -1.66 9.01 -4.35
CA GLN A 12 -2.66 9.53 -5.30
C GLN A 12 -2.67 8.71 -6.62
N THR A 13 -2.95 7.40 -6.54
CA THR A 13 -2.53 6.32 -7.46
C THR A 13 -1.13 5.85 -7.10
N GLY A 14 -1.01 4.64 -6.56
CA GLY A 14 0.22 4.21 -5.94
C GLY A 14 0.38 2.72 -5.73
N ILE A 15 1.64 2.33 -5.54
CA ILE A 15 2.01 0.98 -5.15
C ILE A 15 1.95 0.92 -3.62
N CYS A 16 1.09 0.08 -3.08
CA CYS A 16 1.11 -0.25 -1.66
C CYS A 16 1.72 -1.64 -1.44
N ILE A 17 2.35 -1.83 -0.29
CA ILE A 17 2.95 -3.09 0.09
C ILE A 17 2.35 -3.46 1.43
N ALA A 18 1.73 -4.63 1.50
CA ALA A 18 1.11 -5.12 2.71
C ALA A 18 1.55 -6.54 3.02
N ARG A 19 1.61 -6.85 4.32
CA ARG A 19 1.92 -8.20 4.77
C ARG A 19 0.74 -9.10 4.48
N THR A 20 0.96 -10.13 3.67
CA THR A 20 -0.07 -11.13 3.33
C THR A 20 0.23 -12.49 3.94
N ASN A 21 1.45 -12.74 4.38
CA ASN A 21 1.80 -13.98 5.05
C ASN A 21 1.38 -13.93 6.54
N PRO A 22 0.50 -14.83 6.99
CA PRO A 22 0.00 -14.85 8.37
C PRO A 22 1.07 -15.28 9.39
N ASP A 23 2.15 -15.93 8.96
CA ASP A 23 3.23 -16.30 9.87
C ASP A 23 4.05 -15.04 10.24
N PRO A 24 4.06 -14.62 11.53
CA PRO A 24 4.87 -13.49 11.98
C PRO A 24 6.38 -13.71 11.81
N LYS A 25 6.84 -14.97 11.74
CA LYS A 25 8.26 -15.34 11.59
C LYS A 25 8.73 -15.38 10.13
N ALA A 26 7.82 -15.24 9.16
CA ALA A 26 8.18 -15.21 7.75
C ALA A 26 9.20 -14.10 7.47
N LYS A 27 10.22 -14.43 6.67
CA LYS A 27 11.26 -13.48 6.27
C LYS A 27 10.63 -12.32 5.50
N THR A 28 11.17 -11.12 5.67
CA THR A 28 10.68 -9.90 5.00
C THR A 28 10.56 -10.07 3.49
N GLY A 29 11.50 -10.77 2.85
CA GLY A 29 11.47 -11.03 1.40
C GLY A 29 10.33 -11.93 0.91
N GLU A 30 9.62 -12.61 1.82
CA GLU A 30 8.58 -13.61 1.54
C GLU A 30 7.26 -13.30 2.28
N ALA A 31 7.19 -12.19 3.01
CA ALA A 31 6.04 -11.87 3.86
C ALA A 31 5.06 -10.88 3.22
N PHE A 32 5.51 -10.10 2.24
CA PHE A 32 4.78 -8.97 1.68
C PHE A 32 4.36 -9.19 0.23
N ALA A 33 3.16 -8.73 -0.11
CA ALA A 33 2.70 -8.61 -1.48
C ALA A 33 2.58 -7.12 -1.86
N GLY A 34 2.82 -6.83 -3.14
CA GLY A 34 2.62 -5.50 -3.70
C GLY A 34 1.25 -5.42 -4.37
N PHE A 35 0.62 -4.25 -4.28
CA PHE A 35 -0.67 -3.99 -4.90
C PHE A 35 -0.69 -2.61 -5.53
N ILE A 36 -1.43 -2.47 -6.63
CA ILE A 36 -1.78 -1.19 -7.22
C ILE A 36 -3.08 -0.72 -6.56
N VAL A 37 -3.01 0.41 -5.86
CA VAL A 37 -4.20 1.15 -5.45
C VAL A 37 -4.40 2.25 -6.48
N ALA A 38 -5.42 2.08 -7.32
CA ALA A 38 -5.63 2.94 -8.48
C ALA A 38 -6.25 4.28 -8.10
N GLU A 39 -7.18 4.30 -7.15
CA GLU A 39 -8.05 5.45 -6.92
C GLU A 39 -8.09 5.90 -5.47
N ARG A 40 -8.14 7.22 -5.30
CA ARG A 40 -8.30 7.89 -3.99
C ARG A 40 -9.68 7.63 -3.37
N ASP A 41 -10.66 7.34 -4.21
CA ASP A 41 -12.08 7.35 -3.84
C ASP A 41 -12.60 5.93 -3.55
N TRP A 42 -11.70 4.94 -3.56
CA TRP A 42 -12.03 3.58 -3.18
C TRP A 42 -12.53 3.52 -1.74
N VAL A 43 -13.54 2.68 -1.53
CA VAL A 43 -14.11 2.44 -0.19
C VAL A 43 -13.00 1.97 0.75
N GLY A 44 -12.86 2.66 1.88
CA GLY A 44 -11.83 2.38 2.87
C GLY A 44 -10.49 3.11 2.66
N VAL A 45 -10.35 3.90 1.59
CA VAL A 45 -9.19 4.78 1.38
C VAL A 45 -9.48 6.16 1.96
N ASN A 46 -8.77 6.51 3.03
CA ASN A 46 -8.93 7.79 3.72
C ASN A 46 -7.69 8.66 3.54
N VAL A 47 -7.84 9.81 2.86
CA VAL A 47 -6.74 10.76 2.66
C VAL A 47 -6.76 11.86 3.72
N GLY A 48 -5.65 11.97 4.46
CA GLY A 48 -5.46 12.96 5.51
C GLY A 48 -5.18 14.37 5.00
N ARG A 49 -4.98 15.27 5.97
CA ARG A 49 -4.62 16.67 5.70
C ARG A 49 -3.22 16.79 5.06
N LYS A 50 -3.02 17.89 4.33
CA LYS A 50 -1.70 18.25 3.79
C LYS A 50 -0.72 18.48 4.94
N GLU A 51 0.44 17.86 4.84
CA GLU A 51 1.50 18.01 5.84
C GLU A 51 2.18 19.37 5.74
N TRP A 52 2.53 19.95 6.90
CA TRP A 52 3.26 21.21 6.95
C TRP A 52 4.76 20.96 6.90
N ASN A 53 5.27 20.85 5.68
CA ASN A 53 6.68 20.60 5.46
C ASN A 53 7.51 21.89 5.64
N ILE A 54 8.73 21.75 6.20
CA ILE A 54 9.71 22.84 6.34
C ILE A 54 10.11 23.41 4.95
N GLY A 55 10.19 22.55 3.93
CA GLY A 55 10.46 22.89 2.53
C GLY A 55 9.57 22.12 1.56
N LYS A 56 9.73 22.33 0.24
CA LYS A 56 8.87 21.73 -0.80
C LYS A 56 7.36 21.90 -0.51
N LYS A 57 6.94 23.09 -0.07
CA LYS A 57 5.54 23.39 0.31
C LYS A 57 4.53 23.19 -0.84
N ALA A 58 4.99 23.26 -2.09
CA ALA A 58 4.19 22.95 -3.28
C ALA A 58 3.89 21.45 -3.43
N SER A 59 4.70 20.56 -2.84
CA SER A 59 4.48 19.11 -2.88
C SER A 59 3.21 18.74 -2.13
N ASP A 60 2.42 17.85 -2.73
CA ASP A 60 1.28 17.23 -2.06
C ASP A 60 1.77 16.03 -1.23
N THR A 61 2.07 16.28 0.04
CA THR A 61 2.41 15.24 1.02
C THR A 61 1.26 15.09 2.00
N ARG A 62 0.62 13.92 2.03
CA ARG A 62 -0.54 13.61 2.87
C ARG A 62 -0.40 12.21 3.45
N GLY A 63 -0.86 11.99 4.67
CA GLY A 63 -1.05 10.62 5.16
C GLY A 63 -2.22 9.96 4.43
N ILE A 64 -2.13 8.67 4.08
CA ILE A 64 -3.28 7.90 3.61
C ILE A 64 -3.46 6.68 4.52
N THR A 65 -4.71 6.34 4.79
CA THR A 65 -5.10 5.21 5.63
C THR A 65 -5.95 4.26 4.80
N PHE A 66 -5.66 2.96 4.93
CA PHE A 66 -6.42 1.89 4.30
C PHE A 66 -7.16 1.12 5.40
N GLU A 67 -8.49 1.19 5.36
CA GLU A 67 -9.41 0.54 6.30
C GLU A 67 -10.30 -0.42 5.52
N ASP A 68 -10.04 -1.72 5.65
CA ASP A 68 -10.82 -2.78 4.99
C ASP A 68 -10.97 -2.64 3.46
N VAL A 69 -9.95 -2.07 2.81
CA VAL A 69 -9.95 -1.89 1.36
C VAL A 69 -9.91 -3.24 0.65
N VAL A 70 -10.89 -3.45 -0.23
CA VAL A 70 -10.99 -4.61 -1.11
C VAL A 70 -10.13 -4.36 -2.35
N VAL A 71 -9.11 -5.19 -2.55
CA VAL A 71 -8.21 -5.09 -3.72
C VAL A 71 -8.54 -6.22 -4.72
N PRO A 72 -8.88 -5.90 -5.98
CA PRO A 72 -9.05 -6.89 -7.04
C PRO A 72 -7.78 -7.69 -7.29
N LYS A 73 -7.92 -8.96 -7.68
CA LYS A 73 -6.77 -9.84 -7.95
C LYS A 73 -5.87 -9.33 -9.07
N GLU A 74 -6.45 -8.63 -10.04
CA GLU A 74 -5.73 -8.03 -11.17
C GLU A 74 -4.78 -6.91 -10.74
N ASN A 75 -5.03 -6.30 -9.58
CA ASN A 75 -4.19 -5.24 -9.02
C ASN A 75 -3.02 -5.79 -8.18
N VAL A 76 -2.88 -7.10 -8.05
CA VAL A 76 -1.73 -7.72 -7.37
C VAL A 76 -0.50 -7.61 -8.26
N LEU A 77 0.56 -7.03 -7.73
CA LEU A 77 1.82 -6.87 -8.46
C LEU A 77 2.61 -8.17 -8.42
N GLY A 78 2.64 -8.86 -9.55
CA GLY A 78 3.38 -10.11 -9.73
C GLY A 78 2.78 -11.27 -8.92
N LYS A 79 3.63 -12.00 -8.19
CA LYS A 79 3.20 -13.12 -7.36
C LYS A 79 2.93 -12.68 -5.92
N GLU A 80 2.18 -13.48 -5.19
CA GLU A 80 2.12 -13.32 -3.75
C GLU A 80 3.51 -13.45 -3.14
N CYS A 81 3.77 -12.72 -2.05
CA CYS A 81 5.02 -12.80 -1.29
C CYS A 81 6.28 -12.29 -2.00
N ILE A 82 6.19 -11.55 -3.11
CA ILE A 82 7.34 -10.87 -3.75
C ILE A 82 7.30 -9.34 -3.66
N GLY A 83 6.33 -8.78 -2.94
CA GLY A 83 6.11 -7.33 -2.82
C GLY A 83 7.30 -6.57 -2.25
N PHE A 84 8.04 -7.18 -1.32
CA PHE A 84 9.25 -6.59 -0.76
C PHE A 84 10.37 -6.43 -1.79
N LYS A 85 10.55 -7.42 -2.68
CA LYS A 85 11.56 -7.36 -3.75
C LYS A 85 11.23 -6.27 -4.77
N ILE A 86 9.94 -6.16 -5.12
CA ILE A 86 9.42 -5.10 -5.99
C ILE A 86 9.72 -3.71 -5.40
N ALA A 87 9.53 -3.54 -4.08
CA ALA A 87 9.85 -2.29 -3.38
C ALA A 87 11.32 -1.88 -3.51
N MET A 88 12.21 -2.87 -3.40
CA MET A 88 13.65 -2.66 -3.35
C MET A 88 14.30 -2.57 -4.75
N GLY A 89 13.53 -2.81 -5.82
CA GLY A 89 14.07 -2.86 -7.19
C GLY A 89 15.11 -3.96 -7.39
N ALA A 90 15.00 -5.05 -6.61
CA ALA A 90 15.99 -6.12 -6.48
C ALA A 90 15.61 -7.40 -7.22
#